data_AF-D6CPA4-F1
#
_entry.id   AF-D6CPA4-F1
#
_cell.length_a   1.000
_cell.length_b   1.000
_cell.length_c   1.000
_cell.angle_alpha   90.00
_cell.angle_beta   90.00
_cell.angle_gamma   90.00
#
_symmetry.space_group_name_H-M   'P 1'
#
loop_
_entity.id
_entity.type
_entity.pdbx_description
1 polymer ?
#
loop_
_entity_poly.entity_id
_entity_poly.type
_entity_poly.pdbx_seq_one_letter_code
_entity_poly.pdbx_strand_id
1 'polypeptide(L)'
;MTTDRRTRGRPGWRTIALLALGVVALHLAALDWLGTAFRPLAAGKLPEPIYTQLLKPTPPVVTAARPALASPPKPAKAKRPPALQPAPMPAPEPAADIARPRPAETVASSAQAPPAPVQALSAPPPPTSAPLLAAATSLGDLAPADQVSQPARPIPTESSPAPTASAPASAAAPRPWPPSTRLSYTITGYWRGHLHGSGALVWTVDGDHYEARLSGSALIGFSYRSTGRIEGDWLAPSEYTERVFTREKSVRVDRGDNTLHFSASPAVLPLPPHVQDSASLFLQLANRLSVAPGDFHPGATLSFAVARPSGMADWAFTIAGMDIVDTPIGSLPCWHIVRQATQANELGAQIWLSPQLQNLPVQIRLQHSADSYLLFTLDHAEQAGATAPASAKP
;
A
#
# COMPACT_ATOMS: atom_id res chain seq x y z
N MET A 1 1.34 -56.38 71.95
CA MET A 1 1.93 -55.11 71.47
C MET A 1 1.01 -54.55 70.40
N THR A 2 0.16 -53.60 70.77
CA THR A 2 -0.83 -52.94 69.92
C THR A 2 -0.23 -51.64 69.38
N THR A 3 -0.30 -51.44 68.08
CA THR A 3 0.24 -50.26 67.37
C THR A 3 -0.62 -49.02 67.60
N ASP A 4 0.07 -47.97 68.02
CA ASP A 4 -0.32 -46.58 68.22
C ASP A 4 -1.01 -45.97 66.98
N ARG A 5 -2.24 -45.48 67.16
CA ARG A 5 -2.96 -44.66 66.17
C ARG A 5 -2.89 -43.21 66.64
N ARG A 6 -1.80 -42.53 66.29
CA ARG A 6 -1.57 -41.09 66.56
C ARG A 6 -2.80 -40.26 66.20
N THR A 7 -3.35 -39.59 67.20
CA THR A 7 -4.28 -38.47 67.03
C THR A 7 -3.48 -37.27 66.52
N ARG A 8 -3.64 -36.91 65.24
CA ARG A 8 -3.09 -35.66 64.70
C ARG A 8 -3.88 -34.50 65.32
N GLY A 9 -3.26 -33.78 66.26
CA GLY A 9 -3.79 -32.54 66.81
C GLY A 9 -4.08 -31.53 65.70
N ARG A 10 -5.24 -30.86 65.78
CA ARG A 10 -5.62 -29.83 64.81
C ARG A 10 -4.61 -28.68 64.91
N PRO A 11 -4.02 -28.21 63.78
CA PRO A 11 -3.06 -27.13 63.79
C PRO A 11 -3.69 -25.88 64.41
N GLY A 12 -3.02 -25.28 65.42
CA GLY A 12 -3.51 -24.06 66.07
C GLY A 12 -3.59 -22.89 65.08
N TRP A 13 -4.49 -21.94 65.29
CA TRP A 13 -4.77 -20.86 64.31
C TRP A 13 -3.50 -20.10 63.87
N ARG A 14 -2.51 -19.96 64.77
CA ARG A 14 -1.20 -19.37 64.49
C ARG A 14 -0.41 -20.15 63.44
N THR A 15 -0.45 -21.48 63.48
CA THR A 15 0.22 -22.33 62.47
C THR A 15 -0.45 -22.23 61.11
N ILE A 16 -1.78 -22.13 61.06
CA ILE A 16 -2.54 -21.91 59.82
C ILE A 16 -2.23 -20.51 59.26
N ALA A 17 -2.19 -19.48 60.12
CA ALA A 17 -1.86 -18.12 59.72
C ALA A 17 -0.43 -18.02 59.15
N LEU A 18 0.55 -18.69 59.78
CA LEU A 18 1.93 -18.75 59.27
C LEU A 18 2.03 -19.50 57.94
N LEU A 19 1.29 -20.59 57.78
CA LEU A 19 1.25 -21.33 56.51
C LEU A 19 0.61 -20.49 55.40
N ALA A 20 -0.50 -19.81 55.68
CA ALA A 20 -1.15 -18.92 54.73
C ALA A 20 -0.24 -17.76 54.32
N LEU A 21 0.45 -17.13 55.28
CA LEU A 21 1.43 -16.08 55.00
C LEU A 21 2.58 -16.61 54.13
N GLY A 22 3.08 -17.81 54.41
CA GLY A 22 4.11 -18.47 53.62
C GLY A 22 3.66 -18.76 52.18
N VAL A 23 2.42 -19.23 52.00
CA VAL A 23 1.85 -19.47 50.67
C VAL A 23 1.68 -18.16 49.89
N VAL A 24 1.24 -17.08 50.56
CA VAL A 24 1.13 -15.75 49.93
C VAL A 24 2.51 -15.22 49.55
N ALA A 25 3.50 -15.31 50.42
CA ALA A 25 4.88 -14.91 50.11
C ALA A 25 5.44 -15.71 48.93
N LEU A 26 5.16 -17.01 48.86
CA LEU A 26 5.56 -17.86 47.73
C LEU A 26 4.87 -17.44 46.43
N HIS A 27 3.58 -17.09 46.46
CA HIS A 27 2.86 -16.59 45.28
C HIS A 27 3.40 -15.24 44.83
N LEU A 28 3.71 -14.33 45.76
CA LEU A 28 4.30 -13.04 45.44
C LEU A 28 5.70 -13.20 44.82
N ALA A 29 6.52 -14.09 45.36
CA ALA A 29 7.82 -14.42 44.78
C ALA A 29 7.69 -15.09 43.40
N ALA A 30 6.71 -15.97 43.21
CA ALA A 30 6.43 -16.59 41.91
C ALA A 30 5.94 -15.57 40.88
N LEU A 31 5.11 -14.61 41.28
CA LEU A 31 4.63 -13.52 40.41
C LEU A 31 5.73 -12.52 40.07
N ASP A 32 6.62 -12.20 41.01
CA ASP A 32 7.79 -11.36 40.78
C ASP A 32 8.81 -12.05 39.85
N TRP A 33 9.03 -13.35 40.05
CA TRP A 33 9.83 -14.18 39.14
C TRP A 33 9.20 -14.28 37.75
N LEU A 34 7.88 -14.43 37.66
CA LEU A 34 7.16 -14.45 36.38
C LEU A 34 7.23 -13.08 35.69
N GLY A 35 7.12 -11.98 36.44
CA GLY A 35 7.27 -10.61 35.93
C GLY A 35 8.68 -10.30 35.41
N THR A 36 9.70 -10.86 36.04
CA THR A 36 11.10 -10.73 35.58
C THR A 36 11.43 -11.69 34.42
N ALA A 37 10.82 -12.88 34.36
CA ALA A 37 10.93 -13.82 33.24
C ALA A 37 10.19 -13.35 31.97
N PHE A 38 9.16 -12.49 32.11
CA PHE A 38 8.49 -11.79 31.01
C PHE A 38 8.96 -10.34 30.82
N ARG A 39 10.25 -10.04 31.05
CA ARG A 39 10.85 -8.77 30.59
C ARG A 39 10.74 -8.70 29.05
N PRO A 40 9.99 -7.75 28.45
CA PRO A 40 9.95 -7.67 27.00
C PRO A 40 11.04 -6.72 26.51
N LEU A 41 12.22 -7.26 26.20
CA LEU A 41 13.12 -6.64 25.22
C LEU A 41 13.44 -7.66 24.15
N ALA A 42 12.51 -7.77 23.19
CA ALA A 42 12.69 -8.55 21.98
C ALA A 42 13.45 -7.71 20.95
N ALA A 43 14.43 -8.32 20.29
CA ALA A 43 15.04 -7.77 19.08
C ALA A 43 13.92 -7.42 18.08
N GLY A 44 13.95 -6.20 17.53
CA GLY A 44 12.92 -5.69 16.62
C GLY A 44 11.82 -4.85 17.27
N LYS A 45 11.93 -4.48 18.56
CA LYS A 45 11.15 -3.35 19.10
C LYS A 45 11.85 -2.05 18.75
N LEU A 46 11.38 -1.42 17.68
CA LEU A 46 11.64 0.01 17.47
C LEU A 46 11.13 0.75 18.73
N PRO A 47 11.83 1.78 19.23
CA PRO A 47 11.30 2.62 20.29
C PRO A 47 9.92 3.14 19.87
N GLU A 48 8.95 3.20 20.80
CA GLU A 48 7.66 3.84 20.49
C GLU A 48 7.95 5.29 20.07
N PRO A 49 7.76 5.65 18.79
CA PRO A 49 8.13 6.97 18.33
C PRO A 49 7.21 7.98 19.01
N ILE A 50 7.80 9.04 19.56
CA ILE A 50 7.05 10.16 20.11
C ILE A 50 6.64 11.05 18.93
N TYR A 51 5.35 11.05 18.60
CA TYR A 51 4.76 11.93 17.60
C TYR A 51 4.52 13.30 18.22
N THR A 52 5.11 14.36 17.65
CA THR A 52 5.03 15.72 18.22
C THR A 52 4.57 16.77 17.22
N GLN A 53 4.61 16.47 15.92
CA GLN A 53 4.27 17.42 14.87
C GLN A 53 3.00 16.99 14.14
N LEU A 54 1.94 17.80 14.22
CA LEU A 54 0.77 17.62 13.35
C LEU A 54 1.18 17.93 11.90
N LEU A 55 0.97 16.99 10.96
CA LEU A 55 1.10 17.32 9.54
C LEU A 55 -0.06 18.22 9.15
N LYS A 56 0.27 19.41 8.65
CA LYS A 56 -0.70 20.27 7.98
C LYS A 56 -0.54 20.09 6.48
N PRO A 57 -1.63 20.10 5.70
CA PRO A 57 -1.55 20.09 4.24
C PRO A 57 -0.62 21.21 3.79
N THR A 58 0.42 20.86 3.02
CA THR A 58 1.32 21.87 2.46
C THR A 58 0.57 22.60 1.36
N PRO A 59 0.40 23.93 1.42
CA PRO A 59 -0.28 24.66 0.36
C PRO A 59 0.47 24.46 -0.96
N PRO A 60 -0.24 24.29 -2.09
CA PRO A 60 0.43 24.17 -3.38
C PRO A 60 1.31 25.39 -3.60
N VAL A 61 2.58 25.17 -3.93
CA VAL A 61 3.43 26.24 -4.46
C VAL A 61 2.82 26.62 -5.80
N VAL A 62 2.03 27.69 -5.82
CA VAL A 62 1.61 28.34 -7.04
C VAL A 62 2.90 28.84 -7.68
N THR A 63 3.43 28.09 -8.65
CA THR A 63 4.41 28.63 -9.58
C THR A 63 3.74 29.84 -10.19
N ALA A 64 4.20 31.04 -9.80
CA ALA A 64 3.66 32.29 -10.31
C ALA A 64 3.65 32.18 -11.83
N ALA A 65 2.45 32.26 -12.41
CA ALA A 65 2.29 32.32 -13.85
C ALA A 65 3.18 33.45 -14.35
N ARG A 66 4.17 33.10 -15.19
CA ARG A 66 4.94 34.05 -15.97
C ARG A 66 3.94 35.04 -16.59
N PRO A 67 4.13 36.37 -16.46
CA PRO A 67 3.18 37.34 -16.99
C PRO A 67 2.89 37.01 -18.46
N ALA A 68 1.62 36.76 -18.77
CA ALA A 68 1.19 36.56 -20.13
C ALA A 68 1.52 37.82 -20.92
N LEU A 69 2.42 37.69 -21.90
CA LEU A 69 2.65 38.72 -22.90
C LEU A 69 1.31 39.07 -23.54
N ALA A 70 1.01 40.36 -23.57
CA ALA A 70 -0.21 40.94 -24.05
C ALA A 70 -0.63 40.38 -25.42
N SER A 71 -1.90 40.01 -25.54
CA SER A 71 -2.52 39.61 -26.79
C SER A 71 -2.43 40.73 -27.84
N PRO A 72 -2.13 40.44 -29.12
CA PRO A 72 -2.11 41.45 -30.16
C PRO A 72 -3.54 41.92 -30.53
N PRO A 73 -3.71 43.16 -31.01
CA PRO A 73 -5.01 43.72 -31.31
C PRO A 73 -5.64 43.10 -32.57
N LYS A 74 -6.97 43.01 -32.53
CA LYS A 74 -7.85 42.45 -33.57
C LYS A 74 -7.78 43.28 -34.87
N PRO A 75 -7.60 42.66 -36.05
CA PRO A 75 -7.58 43.40 -37.31
C PRO A 75 -8.97 43.92 -37.69
N ALA A 76 -8.99 45.16 -38.18
CA ALA A 76 -10.17 45.86 -38.68
C ALA A 76 -10.73 45.20 -39.95
N LYS A 77 -12.06 45.19 -40.07
CA LYS A 77 -12.80 44.67 -41.24
C LYS A 77 -12.50 45.52 -42.48
N ALA A 78 -11.87 44.91 -43.48
CA ALA A 78 -11.79 45.47 -44.83
C ALA A 78 -13.07 45.15 -45.63
N LYS A 79 -13.58 46.14 -46.36
CA LYS A 79 -14.76 46.06 -47.24
C LYS A 79 -14.47 45.17 -48.45
N ARG A 80 -15.41 44.29 -48.80
CA ARG A 80 -15.37 43.40 -49.97
C ARG A 80 -15.95 44.11 -51.21
N PRO A 81 -15.29 44.09 -52.39
CA PRO A 81 -15.88 44.57 -53.65
C PRO A 81 -16.88 43.55 -54.24
N PRO A 82 -17.74 43.98 -55.19
CA PRO A 82 -18.95 43.26 -55.58
C PRO A 82 -18.71 42.08 -56.55
N ALA A 83 -19.68 41.17 -56.54
CA ALA A 83 -19.71 39.91 -57.28
C ALA A 83 -19.86 40.09 -58.80
N LEU A 84 -19.15 39.25 -59.56
CA LEU A 84 -19.40 39.00 -60.98
C LEU A 84 -20.23 37.72 -61.11
N GLN A 85 -21.39 37.83 -61.76
CA GLN A 85 -22.24 36.71 -62.19
C GLN A 85 -21.68 36.08 -63.49
N PRO A 86 -21.87 34.77 -63.69
CA PRO A 86 -22.01 34.21 -65.04
C PRO A 86 -23.46 33.76 -65.33
N ALA A 87 -23.84 33.89 -66.60
CA ALA A 87 -25.17 33.65 -67.19
C ALA A 87 -25.39 32.14 -67.60
N PRO A 88 -26.48 31.73 -68.28
CA PRO A 88 -27.35 30.61 -67.83
C PRO A 88 -27.27 29.31 -68.68
N MET A 89 -27.89 28.25 -68.15
CA MET A 89 -28.04 26.86 -68.67
C MET A 89 -28.75 26.73 -70.04
N PRO A 90 -28.67 25.53 -70.64
CA PRO A 90 -29.92 24.77 -70.86
C PRO A 90 -29.84 23.25 -70.54
N ALA A 91 -30.97 22.68 -70.10
CA ALA A 91 -31.32 21.25 -70.00
C ALA A 91 -32.06 20.77 -71.28
N PRO A 92 -32.23 19.45 -71.56
CA PRO A 92 -33.33 18.60 -71.01
C PRO A 92 -32.94 17.09 -70.78
N GLU A 93 -33.41 16.32 -69.77
CA GLU A 93 -34.69 15.62 -69.48
C GLU A 93 -34.81 14.15 -70.08
N PRO A 94 -35.76 13.25 -69.66
CA PRO A 94 -35.58 12.20 -68.63
C PRO A 94 -36.01 10.75 -69.05
N ALA A 95 -35.80 9.77 -68.15
CA ALA A 95 -36.59 8.51 -68.03
C ALA A 95 -36.38 7.95 -66.60
N ALA A 96 -37.40 7.91 -65.72
CA ALA A 96 -38.36 6.81 -65.47
C ALA A 96 -37.69 5.50 -64.99
N ASP A 97 -38.13 4.72 -64.00
CA ASP A 97 -39.17 4.72 -62.96
C ASP A 97 -38.96 3.37 -62.18
N ILE A 98 -39.63 3.22 -61.04
CA ILE A 98 -40.09 1.95 -60.41
C ILE A 98 -39.26 1.32 -59.25
N ALA A 99 -39.86 1.54 -58.07
CA ALA A 99 -40.22 0.61 -56.97
C ALA A 99 -39.25 0.17 -55.86
N ARG A 100 -39.65 0.63 -54.66
CA ARG A 100 -39.60 -0.02 -53.34
C ARG A 100 -40.54 -1.26 -53.29
N PRO A 101 -40.34 -2.19 -52.34
CA PRO A 101 -41.48 -2.59 -51.50
C PRO A 101 -41.22 -2.56 -49.98
N ARG A 102 -42.34 -2.44 -49.26
CA ARG A 102 -42.59 -2.35 -47.81
C ARG A 102 -43.10 -3.73 -47.30
N PRO A 103 -43.10 -4.05 -45.99
CA PRO A 103 -43.32 -5.41 -45.47
C PRO A 103 -44.78 -5.75 -45.15
N ALA A 104 -45.09 -7.04 -45.00
CA ALA A 104 -46.27 -7.59 -44.29
C ALA A 104 -46.08 -9.08 -43.89
N GLU A 105 -46.12 -9.33 -42.58
CA GLU A 105 -46.97 -10.28 -41.81
C GLU A 105 -47.36 -11.71 -42.28
N THR A 106 -47.16 -12.67 -41.32
CA THR A 106 -48.06 -13.78 -40.87
C THR A 106 -48.07 -15.06 -41.76
N VAL A 107 -48.03 -16.34 -41.32
CA VAL A 107 -48.39 -17.09 -40.09
C VAL A 107 -47.71 -18.50 -40.09
N ALA A 108 -47.50 -19.04 -38.87
CA ALA A 108 -47.75 -20.44 -38.41
C ALA A 108 -46.82 -21.65 -38.71
N SER A 109 -46.74 -22.49 -37.66
CA SER A 109 -46.41 -23.94 -37.57
C SER A 109 -44.93 -24.28 -37.30
N SER A 110 -44.50 -25.06 -36.30
CA SER A 110 -45.16 -25.90 -35.27
C SER A 110 -44.19 -26.13 -34.10
N ALA A 111 -44.72 -26.53 -32.95
CA ALA A 111 -44.01 -26.82 -31.70
C ALA A 111 -43.40 -28.24 -31.66
N GLN A 112 -42.26 -28.43 -30.97
CA GLN A 112 -42.02 -29.66 -30.20
C GLN A 112 -40.98 -29.49 -29.08
N ALA A 113 -41.28 -30.12 -27.95
CA ALA A 113 -40.64 -30.03 -26.63
C ALA A 113 -39.47 -31.04 -26.43
N PRO A 114 -38.73 -31.01 -25.31
CA PRO A 114 -37.47 -31.74 -25.10
C PRO A 114 -37.65 -33.10 -24.39
N PRO A 115 -36.63 -33.99 -24.42
CA PRO A 115 -36.53 -35.08 -23.45
C PRO A 115 -35.31 -34.93 -22.49
N ALA A 116 -35.51 -35.44 -21.28
CA ALA A 116 -34.55 -35.55 -20.18
C ALA A 116 -33.84 -36.94 -20.19
N PRO A 117 -33.06 -37.36 -19.16
CA PRO A 117 -31.65 -37.72 -19.28
C PRO A 117 -31.34 -39.23 -19.16
N VAL A 118 -30.13 -39.64 -19.57
CA VAL A 118 -29.57 -40.96 -19.26
C VAL A 118 -28.16 -40.82 -18.67
N GLN A 119 -27.93 -41.51 -17.54
CA GLN A 119 -26.63 -41.73 -16.92
C GLN A 119 -25.89 -42.89 -17.61
N ALA A 120 -24.55 -42.81 -17.70
CA ALA A 120 -23.66 -43.98 -17.66
C ALA A 120 -22.21 -43.56 -17.33
N LEU A 121 -21.53 -44.44 -16.60
CA LEU A 121 -20.23 -44.29 -15.92
C LEU A 121 -18.99 -44.48 -16.82
N SER A 122 -17.93 -43.74 -16.47
CA SER A 122 -16.49 -44.09 -16.36
C SER A 122 -15.57 -44.38 -17.57
N ALA A 123 -14.37 -43.76 -17.45
CA ALA A 123 -13.00 -44.15 -17.87
C ALA A 123 -12.39 -43.44 -19.13
N PRO A 124 -11.05 -43.42 -19.30
CA PRO A 124 -10.04 -42.51 -18.72
C PRO A 124 -9.25 -41.69 -19.79
N PRO A 125 -8.32 -40.76 -19.45
CA PRO A 125 -7.62 -39.93 -20.44
C PRO A 125 -6.29 -40.55 -20.94
N PRO A 126 -5.91 -40.33 -22.22
CA PRO A 126 -4.56 -40.59 -22.75
C PRO A 126 -3.77 -39.27 -22.96
N PRO A 127 -2.46 -39.28 -23.29
CA PRO A 127 -1.44 -38.71 -22.40
C PRO A 127 -0.60 -37.56 -23.00
N THR A 128 0.21 -36.96 -22.11
CA THR A 128 1.56 -36.41 -22.29
C THR A 128 2.05 -36.15 -23.72
N SER A 129 2.44 -34.89 -23.96
CA SER A 129 3.39 -34.52 -25.01
C SER A 129 4.43 -33.53 -24.45
N ALA A 130 5.63 -34.04 -24.17
CA ALA A 130 6.87 -33.34 -24.54
C ALA A 130 7.15 -33.68 -26.03
N PRO A 131 8.11 -33.10 -26.79
CA PRO A 131 9.28 -32.27 -26.39
C PRO A 131 9.54 -31.05 -27.33
N LEU A 132 10.59 -30.24 -27.07
CA LEU A 132 11.74 -30.03 -28.01
C LEU A 132 12.74 -28.96 -27.49
N LEU A 133 14.03 -29.31 -27.60
CA LEU A 133 15.20 -28.42 -27.56
C LEU A 133 15.24 -27.47 -28.77
N ALA A 134 15.82 -26.27 -28.62
CA ALA A 134 17.05 -25.87 -29.33
C ALA A 134 17.35 -24.36 -29.23
N ALA A 135 18.58 -24.07 -28.78
CA ALA A 135 19.55 -23.08 -29.26
C ALA A 135 19.11 -21.69 -29.75
N ALA A 136 19.71 -20.67 -29.14
CA ALA A 136 20.42 -19.63 -29.88
C ALA A 136 21.64 -19.15 -29.09
N THR A 137 22.81 -19.59 -29.54
CA THR A 137 24.11 -19.00 -29.24
C THR A 137 24.29 -17.78 -30.14
N SER A 138 24.74 -16.64 -29.59
CA SER A 138 25.54 -15.68 -30.35
C SER A 138 26.50 -14.96 -29.43
N LEU A 139 27.78 -15.20 -29.71
CA LEU A 139 28.93 -14.41 -29.27
C LEU A 139 28.88 -13.01 -29.90
N GLY A 140 29.35 -12.03 -29.14
CA GLY A 140 29.66 -10.68 -29.61
C GLY A 140 30.65 -10.02 -28.66
N ASP A 141 31.93 -10.22 -28.95
CA ASP A 141 33.12 -9.60 -28.39
C ASP A 141 33.08 -8.06 -28.42
N LEU A 142 33.66 -7.39 -27.41
CA LEU A 142 34.62 -6.27 -27.57
C LEU A 142 35.03 -5.65 -26.21
N ALA A 143 36.34 -5.37 -26.16
CA ALA A 143 37.24 -4.90 -25.12
C ALA A 143 36.86 -3.63 -24.30
N PRO A 144 37.54 -3.40 -23.15
CA PRO A 144 37.34 -2.24 -22.28
C PRO A 144 38.12 -1.00 -22.74
N ALA A 145 37.55 0.18 -22.53
CA ALA A 145 38.25 1.46 -22.67
C ALA A 145 38.60 2.01 -21.28
N ASP A 146 39.87 1.87 -20.91
CA ASP A 146 40.57 2.73 -19.96
C ASP A 146 40.87 4.08 -20.63
N GLN A 147 40.41 5.19 -20.06
CA GLN A 147 41.07 6.49 -20.23
C GLN A 147 40.91 7.33 -18.95
N VAL A 148 42.02 7.35 -18.21
CA VAL A 148 42.41 8.32 -17.19
C VAL A 148 42.54 9.71 -17.82
N SER A 149 41.99 10.75 -17.17
CA SER A 149 42.50 12.13 -17.32
C SER A 149 42.03 13.04 -16.17
N GLN A 150 43.02 13.52 -15.42
CA GLN A 150 43.01 14.60 -14.45
C GLN A 150 44.34 15.36 -14.66
N PRO A 151 44.57 16.61 -14.21
CA PRO A 151 43.69 17.77 -13.96
C PRO A 151 44.12 19.00 -14.81
N ALA A 152 43.33 20.08 -14.77
CA ALA A 152 43.84 21.42 -15.06
C ALA A 152 43.34 22.43 -14.02
N ARG A 153 44.29 23.09 -13.36
CA ARG A 153 44.10 24.19 -12.41
C ARG A 153 44.28 25.53 -13.13
N PRO A 154 43.51 26.57 -12.76
CA PRO A 154 44.15 27.88 -12.54
C PRO A 154 43.64 28.59 -11.25
N ILE A 155 44.56 29.05 -10.38
CA ILE A 155 44.96 30.46 -10.07
C ILE A 155 43.90 31.29 -9.30
N PRO A 156 44.25 31.90 -8.14
CA PRO A 156 43.34 32.72 -7.32
C PRO A 156 43.45 34.23 -7.61
N THR A 157 42.37 34.99 -7.44
CA THR A 157 42.40 36.45 -7.26
C THR A 157 41.20 36.90 -6.39
N GLU A 158 41.51 37.67 -5.35
CA GLU A 158 40.67 38.41 -4.37
C GLU A 158 39.73 39.45 -5.08
N SER A 159 38.67 40.07 -4.56
CA SER A 159 38.19 40.35 -3.20
C SER A 159 36.76 40.98 -3.22
N SER A 160 35.95 40.67 -2.19
CA SER A 160 34.98 41.54 -1.44
C SER A 160 33.65 42.08 -2.07
N PRO A 161 32.56 42.40 -1.31
CA PRO A 161 32.07 41.95 0.02
C PRO A 161 30.57 41.50 0.10
N ALA A 162 30.26 40.69 1.13
CA ALA A 162 29.07 40.58 2.04
C ALA A 162 27.62 40.89 1.53
N PRO A 163 26.58 40.14 1.98
CA PRO A 163 26.25 40.06 3.40
C PRO A 163 26.09 38.64 3.95
N THR A 164 26.51 38.49 5.20
CA THR A 164 26.12 37.43 6.12
C THR A 164 24.59 37.37 6.19
N ALA A 165 24.01 36.29 5.71
CA ALA A 165 22.69 35.81 6.11
C ALA A 165 22.85 34.36 6.57
N SER A 166 22.91 34.23 7.89
CA SER A 166 22.46 33.12 8.73
C SER A 166 22.34 31.73 8.10
N ALA A 167 23.22 30.85 8.57
CA ALA A 167 23.06 29.41 8.75
C ALA A 167 22.61 28.58 7.53
N PRO A 168 23.39 27.57 7.10
CA PRO A 168 22.78 26.50 6.33
C PRO A 168 21.79 25.80 7.26
N ALA A 169 20.49 26.02 7.04
CA ALA A 169 19.53 24.97 7.30
C ALA A 169 20.10 23.76 6.56
N SER A 170 20.56 22.77 7.32
CA SER A 170 20.99 21.49 6.80
C SER A 170 19.84 20.98 5.94
N ALA A 171 19.96 21.18 4.63
CA ALA A 171 19.17 20.50 3.64
C ALA A 171 19.63 19.05 3.75
N ALA A 172 19.06 18.34 4.72
CA ALA A 172 19.16 16.91 4.80
C ALA A 172 18.78 16.40 3.41
N ALA A 173 19.69 15.65 2.79
CA ALA A 173 19.40 14.99 1.52
C ALA A 173 18.02 14.32 1.62
N PRO A 174 17.20 14.34 0.55
CA PRO A 174 15.86 13.75 0.60
C PRO A 174 16.00 12.31 1.08
N ARG A 175 15.54 12.03 2.30
CA ARG A 175 15.35 10.65 2.72
C ARG A 175 14.13 10.18 1.91
N PRO A 176 14.24 9.11 1.10
CA PRO A 176 13.13 8.67 0.26
C PRO A 176 11.88 8.34 1.09
N TRP A 177 12.10 7.93 2.34
CA TRP A 177 11.07 7.52 3.28
C TRP A 177 10.59 8.64 4.21
N PRO A 178 9.28 8.71 4.49
CA PRO A 178 8.75 9.66 5.45
C PRO A 178 9.30 9.37 6.86
N PRO A 179 9.45 10.39 7.73
CA PRO A 179 9.76 10.17 9.13
C PRO A 179 8.67 9.33 9.80
N SER A 180 8.96 8.77 10.98
CA SER A 180 7.97 8.01 11.75
C SER A 180 6.68 8.81 11.86
N THR A 181 5.57 8.23 11.38
CA THR A 181 4.28 8.91 11.21
C THR A 181 3.15 8.03 11.75
N ARG A 182 2.20 8.64 12.46
CA ARG A 182 0.92 8.05 12.83
C ARG A 182 -0.19 8.76 12.07
N LEU A 183 -0.92 7.99 11.28
CA LEU A 183 -2.15 8.43 10.63
C LEU A 183 -3.32 7.79 11.35
N SER A 184 -4.23 8.60 11.87
CA SER A 184 -5.45 8.13 12.52
C SER A 184 -6.62 8.32 11.58
N TYR A 185 -7.52 7.35 11.53
CA TYR A 185 -8.63 7.30 10.60
C TYR A 185 -9.96 7.14 11.30
N THR A 186 -10.98 7.79 10.76
CA THR A 186 -12.36 7.40 10.98
C THR A 186 -12.70 6.26 10.01
N ILE A 187 -13.24 5.16 10.54
CA ILE A 187 -13.70 4.02 9.73
C ILE A 187 -15.20 4.13 9.53
N THR A 188 -15.62 4.10 8.27
CA THR A 188 -17.00 3.82 7.87
C THR A 188 -17.05 2.55 7.04
N GLY A 189 -18.20 1.90 6.91
CA GLY A 189 -18.27 0.71 6.08
C GLY A 189 -19.63 0.05 6.06
N TYR A 190 -19.67 -1.11 5.43
CA TYR A 190 -20.86 -1.94 5.38
C TYR A 190 -20.49 -3.42 5.53
N TRP A 191 -21.15 -4.09 6.47
CA TRP A 191 -21.13 -5.55 6.64
C TRP A 191 -22.47 -5.96 7.24
N ARG A 192 -23.44 -6.35 6.40
CA ARG A 192 -24.80 -6.69 6.83
C ARG A 192 -25.44 -5.56 7.68
N GLY A 193 -25.09 -4.32 7.38
CA GLY A 193 -25.40 -3.13 8.18
C GLY A 193 -24.26 -2.10 8.14
N HIS A 194 -24.56 -0.85 8.48
CA HIS A 194 -23.57 0.22 8.52
C HIS A 194 -22.58 0.01 9.68
N LEU A 195 -21.30 0.25 9.40
CA LEU A 195 -20.21 0.15 10.35
C LEU A 195 -19.60 1.51 10.60
N HIS A 196 -19.25 1.76 11.85
CA HIS A 196 -18.49 2.93 12.28
C HIS A 196 -17.40 2.47 13.24
N GLY A 197 -16.25 3.12 13.19
CA GLY A 197 -15.12 2.74 14.01
C GLY A 197 -13.95 3.71 13.87
N SER A 198 -12.82 3.31 14.42
CA SER A 198 -11.56 4.04 14.31
C SER A 198 -10.44 3.12 13.88
N GLY A 199 -9.44 3.69 13.22
CA GLY A 199 -8.27 2.97 12.75
C GLY A 199 -7.02 3.82 12.83
N ALA A 200 -5.88 3.19 12.63
CA ALA A 200 -4.60 3.87 12.54
C ALA A 200 -3.63 3.13 11.62
N LEU A 201 -2.84 3.88 10.86
CA LEU A 201 -1.62 3.42 10.21
C LEU A 201 -0.44 4.05 10.96
N VAL A 202 0.37 3.21 11.57
CA VAL A 202 1.55 3.60 12.34
C VAL A 202 2.78 3.15 11.56
N TRP A 203 3.62 4.12 11.19
CA TRP A 203 4.88 3.93 10.50
C TRP A 203 6.01 4.36 11.44
N THR A 204 6.93 3.45 11.71
CA THR A 204 8.10 3.71 12.56
C THR A 204 9.35 3.34 11.79
N VAL A 205 10.36 4.23 11.83
CA VAL A 205 11.68 4.00 11.25
C VAL A 205 12.74 4.23 12.32
N ASP A 206 13.69 3.31 12.40
CA ASP A 206 14.91 3.43 13.20
C ASP A 206 16.10 2.94 12.38
N GLY A 207 16.96 3.88 11.94
CA GLY A 207 18.03 3.59 11.00
C GLY A 207 17.49 3.00 9.69
N ASP A 208 17.88 1.76 9.40
CA ASP A 208 17.45 0.94 8.27
C ASP A 208 16.35 -0.07 8.62
N HIS A 209 15.80 -0.04 9.84
CA HIS A 209 14.70 -0.92 10.24
C HIS A 209 13.38 -0.17 10.22
N TYR A 210 12.31 -0.89 9.91
CA TYR A 210 10.96 -0.32 9.90
C TYR A 210 9.93 -1.23 10.57
N GLU A 211 8.84 -0.59 11.02
CA GLU A 211 7.58 -1.23 11.35
C GLU A 211 6.44 -0.44 10.73
N ALA A 212 5.56 -1.14 10.01
CA ALA A 212 4.30 -0.62 9.50
C ALA A 212 3.15 -1.39 10.13
N ARG A 213 2.22 -0.68 10.78
CA ARG A 213 1.06 -1.29 11.42
C ARG A 213 -0.23 -0.60 11.01
N LEU A 214 -1.06 -1.28 10.25
CA LEU A 214 -2.45 -0.89 9.99
C LEU A 214 -3.36 -1.55 11.01
N SER A 215 -4.28 -0.82 11.61
CA SER A 215 -5.25 -1.36 12.56
C SER A 215 -6.60 -0.69 12.43
N GLY A 216 -7.65 -1.42 12.77
CA GLY A 216 -9.02 -0.92 12.74
C GLY A 216 -9.91 -1.63 13.74
N SER A 217 -10.85 -0.89 14.32
CA SER A 217 -11.87 -1.39 15.23
C SER A 217 -13.21 -0.74 14.90
N ALA A 218 -14.12 -1.53 14.33
CA ALA A 218 -15.53 -1.16 14.15
C ALA A 218 -16.41 -2.11 14.98
N LEU A 219 -16.79 -3.26 14.40
CA LEU A 219 -17.42 -4.36 15.14
C LEU A 219 -16.40 -5.38 15.67
N ILE A 220 -15.36 -5.63 14.89
CA ILE A 220 -14.28 -6.56 15.20
C ILE A 220 -12.97 -5.81 15.00
N GLY A 221 -12.06 -5.96 15.95
CA GLY A 221 -10.71 -5.42 15.84
C GLY A 221 -9.84 -6.26 14.92
N PHE A 222 -9.05 -5.59 14.07
CA PHE A 222 -8.01 -6.23 13.28
C PHE A 222 -6.73 -5.39 13.28
N SER A 223 -5.59 -6.06 13.04
CA SER A 223 -4.32 -5.38 12.79
C SER A 223 -3.44 -6.16 11.83
N TYR A 224 -2.84 -5.46 10.89
CA TYR A 224 -1.79 -5.94 10.01
C TYR A 224 -0.48 -5.27 10.42
N ARG A 225 0.55 -6.07 10.68
CA ARG A 225 1.87 -5.58 11.12
C ARG A 225 2.94 -6.15 10.21
N SER A 226 3.79 -5.29 9.67
CA SER A 226 4.98 -5.66 8.89
C SER A 226 6.20 -5.08 9.58
N THR A 227 7.24 -5.89 9.73
CA THR A 227 8.57 -5.44 10.15
C THR A 227 9.60 -5.89 9.14
N GLY A 228 10.66 -5.11 8.98
CA GLY A 228 11.70 -5.43 8.02
C GLY A 228 12.80 -4.38 7.97
N ARG A 229 13.51 -4.38 6.84
CA ARG A 229 14.58 -3.43 6.54
C ARG A 229 14.21 -2.51 5.39
N ILE A 230 14.80 -1.34 5.36
CA ILE A 230 14.73 -0.38 4.27
C ILE A 230 16.00 -0.57 3.43
N GLU A 231 15.83 -0.95 2.17
CA GLU A 231 16.90 -1.22 1.21
C GLU A 231 16.78 -0.22 0.04
N GLY A 232 17.42 0.95 0.20
CA GLY A 232 17.29 2.04 -0.76
C GLY A 232 15.84 2.54 -0.86
N ASP A 233 15.23 2.36 -2.03
CA ASP A 233 13.85 2.76 -2.33
C ASP A 233 12.84 1.62 -2.13
N TRP A 234 13.26 0.53 -1.47
CA TRP A 234 12.44 -0.66 -1.26
C TRP A 234 12.30 -1.03 0.22
N LEU A 235 11.10 -1.47 0.62
CA LEU A 235 10.88 -2.16 1.90
C LEU A 235 11.13 -3.65 1.70
N ALA A 236 11.95 -4.22 2.56
CA ALA A 236 12.30 -5.62 2.59
C ALA A 236 11.68 -6.27 3.85
N PRO A 237 10.42 -6.78 3.78
CA PRO A 237 9.76 -7.40 4.93
C PRO A 237 10.53 -8.61 5.44
N SER A 238 10.56 -8.79 6.76
CA SER A 238 11.12 -9.95 7.45
C SER A 238 10.02 -10.75 8.13
N GLU A 239 9.01 -10.08 8.68
CA GLU A 239 7.86 -10.73 9.30
C GLU A 239 6.59 -9.91 9.04
N TYR A 240 5.53 -10.58 8.65
CA TYR A 240 4.21 -10.02 8.45
C TYR A 240 3.19 -10.78 9.29
N THR A 241 2.31 -10.07 10.01
CA THR A 241 1.29 -10.66 10.88
C THR A 241 -0.07 -10.04 10.61
N GLU A 242 -1.08 -10.88 10.35
CA GLU A 242 -2.49 -10.54 10.33
C GLU A 242 -3.17 -11.05 11.59
N ARG A 243 -3.67 -10.12 12.41
CA ARG A 243 -4.50 -10.42 13.56
C ARG A 243 -5.93 -9.97 13.29
N VAL A 244 -6.87 -10.89 13.43
CA VAL A 244 -8.31 -10.60 13.39
C VAL A 244 -8.92 -11.17 14.66
N PHE A 245 -9.47 -10.29 15.49
CA PHE A 245 -9.94 -10.64 16.82
C PHE A 245 -8.81 -11.28 17.68
N THR A 246 -8.98 -12.54 18.09
CA THR A 246 -7.98 -13.32 18.85
C THR A 246 -7.09 -14.19 17.97
N ARG A 247 -7.42 -14.32 16.67
CA ARG A 247 -6.67 -15.17 15.74
C ARG A 247 -5.55 -14.39 15.12
N GLU A 248 -4.36 -14.98 15.12
CA GLU A 248 -3.16 -14.40 14.57
C GLU A 248 -2.55 -15.36 13.56
N LYS A 249 -2.16 -14.83 12.41
CA LYS A 249 -1.47 -15.57 11.36
C LYS A 249 -0.31 -14.74 10.85
N SER A 250 0.79 -15.38 10.47
CA SER A 250 1.99 -14.69 10.03
C SER A 250 2.63 -15.31 8.80
N VAL A 251 3.49 -14.52 8.17
CA VAL A 251 4.44 -14.91 7.14
C VAL A 251 5.81 -14.47 7.61
N ARG A 252 6.78 -15.39 7.59
CA ARG A 252 8.18 -15.10 7.86
C ARG A 252 9.00 -15.22 6.59
N VAL A 253 9.87 -14.27 6.37
CA VAL A 253 10.84 -14.25 5.27
C VAL A 253 12.20 -14.71 5.80
N ASP A 254 12.69 -15.83 5.30
CA ASP A 254 14.05 -16.29 5.56
C ASP A 254 14.94 -15.92 4.36
N ARG A 255 15.79 -14.91 4.55
CA ARG A 255 16.74 -14.47 3.51
C ARG A 255 18.00 -15.34 3.46
N GLY A 256 18.31 -16.09 4.50
CA GLY A 256 19.45 -17.01 4.51
C GLY A 256 19.18 -18.21 3.60
N ASP A 257 17.98 -18.75 3.69
CA ASP A 257 17.52 -19.90 2.90
C ASP A 257 16.75 -19.51 1.62
N ASN A 258 16.48 -18.21 1.43
CA ASN A 258 15.69 -17.64 0.33
C ASN A 258 14.29 -18.27 0.23
N THR A 259 13.59 -18.34 1.38
CA THR A 259 12.27 -18.98 1.53
C THR A 259 11.25 -18.11 2.27
N LEU A 260 9.97 -18.45 2.07
CA LEU A 260 8.82 -17.90 2.78
C LEU A 260 8.13 -19.01 3.57
N HIS A 261 7.88 -18.74 4.85
CA HIS A 261 7.19 -19.64 5.77
C HIS A 261 5.86 -19.04 6.20
N PHE A 262 4.78 -19.82 6.10
CA PHE A 262 3.43 -19.36 6.41
C PHE A 262 2.93 -20.02 7.69
N SER A 263 2.28 -19.27 8.58
CA SER A 263 1.74 -19.86 9.81
C SER A 263 0.42 -20.62 9.57
N ALA A 264 -0.28 -20.32 8.47
CA ALA A 264 -1.58 -20.90 8.14
C ALA A 264 -1.50 -22.04 7.12
N SER A 265 -0.29 -22.41 6.68
CA SER A 265 -0.03 -23.52 5.76
C SER A 265 1.36 -24.08 6.02
N PRO A 266 1.59 -25.40 5.95
CA PRO A 266 2.93 -25.98 6.04
C PRO A 266 3.79 -25.72 4.79
N ALA A 267 3.24 -25.07 3.76
CA ALA A 267 3.96 -24.74 2.54
C ALA A 267 5.17 -23.84 2.82
N VAL A 268 6.27 -24.14 2.15
CA VAL A 268 7.45 -23.27 2.05
C VAL A 268 7.58 -22.89 0.59
N LEU A 269 7.59 -21.59 0.32
CA LEU A 269 7.71 -21.06 -1.05
C LEU A 269 9.09 -20.42 -1.25
N PRO A 270 9.65 -20.41 -2.47
CA PRO A 270 10.83 -19.62 -2.76
C PRO A 270 10.55 -18.14 -2.52
N LEU A 271 11.53 -17.39 -2.04
CA LEU A 271 11.46 -15.94 -1.85
C LEU A 271 11.70 -15.23 -3.19
N PRO A 272 10.69 -14.54 -3.77
CA PRO A 272 10.88 -13.70 -4.94
C PRO A 272 11.64 -12.42 -4.56
N PRO A 273 12.34 -11.81 -5.53
CA PRO A 273 12.89 -10.48 -5.31
C PRO A 273 11.75 -9.51 -4.97
N HIS A 274 12.04 -8.58 -4.08
CA HIS A 274 11.12 -7.48 -3.81
C HIS A 274 9.72 -7.93 -3.33
N VAL A 275 9.62 -9.05 -2.60
CA VAL A 275 8.33 -9.44 -2.00
C VAL A 275 7.82 -8.35 -1.04
N GLN A 276 6.52 -8.12 -1.06
CA GLN A 276 5.82 -7.20 -0.15
C GLN A 276 4.75 -7.93 0.65
N ASP A 277 4.16 -7.23 1.61
CA ASP A 277 2.98 -7.66 2.35
C ASP A 277 1.91 -6.56 2.36
N SER A 278 0.71 -6.88 2.86
CA SER A 278 -0.41 -5.93 2.78
C SER A 278 -0.22 -4.66 3.60
N ALA A 279 0.64 -4.64 4.63
CA ALA A 279 0.88 -3.44 5.43
C ALA A 279 2.03 -2.60 4.84
N SER A 280 3.12 -3.23 4.39
CA SER A 280 4.26 -2.54 3.79
C SER A 280 3.90 -1.89 2.45
N LEU A 281 2.98 -2.48 1.69
CA LEU A 281 2.56 -1.97 0.37
C LEU A 281 2.10 -0.52 0.36
N PHE A 282 1.36 -0.08 1.39
CA PHE A 282 0.87 1.31 1.43
C PHE A 282 2.03 2.31 1.47
N LEU A 283 3.07 1.98 2.22
CA LEU A 283 4.27 2.82 2.36
C LEU A 283 5.17 2.67 1.13
N GLN A 284 5.26 1.48 0.54
CA GLN A 284 6.00 1.26 -0.70
C GLN A 284 5.41 2.06 -1.87
N LEU A 285 4.08 2.14 -1.98
CA LEU A 285 3.40 2.96 -2.99
C LEU A 285 3.63 4.46 -2.76
N ALA A 286 3.56 4.92 -1.50
CA ALA A 286 3.89 6.29 -1.12
C ALA A 286 5.32 6.66 -1.52
N ASN A 287 6.29 5.78 -1.23
CA ASN A 287 7.67 5.97 -1.63
C ASN A 287 7.83 5.97 -3.16
N ARG A 288 7.16 5.05 -3.87
CA ARG A 288 7.22 4.98 -5.34
C ARG A 288 6.75 6.28 -5.98
N LEU A 289 5.69 6.88 -5.46
CA LEU A 289 5.21 8.19 -5.92
C LEU A 289 6.22 9.32 -5.67
N SER A 290 6.98 9.23 -4.56
CA SER A 290 8.04 10.20 -4.26
C SER A 290 9.26 10.07 -5.18
N VAL A 291 9.74 8.85 -5.41
CA VAL A 291 11.00 8.60 -6.15
C VAL A 291 10.81 8.51 -7.67
N ALA A 292 9.63 8.07 -8.12
CA ALA A 292 9.30 7.87 -9.53
C ALA A 292 7.89 8.40 -9.85
N PRO A 293 7.62 9.72 -9.68
CA PRO A 293 6.31 10.29 -9.94
C PRO A 293 5.84 10.14 -11.39
N GLY A 294 6.77 9.96 -12.34
CA GLY A 294 6.45 9.70 -13.75
C GLY A 294 5.72 8.38 -14.00
N ASP A 295 5.82 7.41 -13.08
CA ASP A 295 5.06 6.15 -13.13
C ASP A 295 3.59 6.36 -12.78
N PHE A 296 3.24 7.50 -12.18
CA PHE A 296 1.90 7.83 -11.75
C PHE A 296 1.17 8.65 -12.81
N HIS A 297 0.51 7.95 -13.72
CA HIS A 297 -0.42 8.53 -14.69
C HIS A 297 -1.66 7.65 -14.85
N PRO A 298 -2.82 8.21 -15.26
CA PRO A 298 -4.03 7.42 -15.47
C PRO A 298 -3.79 6.21 -16.38
N GLY A 299 -4.33 5.06 -16.00
CA GLY A 299 -4.20 3.78 -16.70
C GLY A 299 -2.88 3.03 -16.47
N ALA A 300 -1.87 3.64 -15.85
CA ALA A 300 -0.64 2.94 -15.48
C ALA A 300 -0.94 1.79 -14.50
N THR A 301 -0.13 0.75 -14.55
CA THR A 301 -0.25 -0.40 -13.64
C THR A 301 1.06 -0.67 -12.92
N LEU A 302 0.99 -0.82 -11.60
CA LEU A 302 2.09 -1.18 -10.72
C LEU A 302 1.87 -2.59 -10.17
N SER A 303 2.84 -3.48 -10.33
CA SER A 303 2.72 -4.88 -9.93
C SER A 303 3.69 -5.23 -8.79
N PHE A 304 3.19 -5.98 -7.82
CA PHE A 304 3.96 -6.42 -6.64
C PHE A 304 3.70 -7.88 -6.33
N ALA A 305 4.74 -8.65 -6.03
CA ALA A 305 4.58 -9.98 -5.42
C ALA A 305 4.23 -9.79 -3.94
N VAL A 306 3.07 -10.29 -3.50
CA VAL A 306 2.54 -10.07 -2.15
C VAL A 306 2.40 -11.37 -1.41
N ALA A 307 3.08 -11.50 -0.28
CA ALA A 307 2.96 -12.64 0.62
C ALA A 307 1.99 -12.32 1.76
N ARG A 308 0.94 -13.14 1.88
CA ARG A 308 -0.04 -13.08 2.97
C ARG A 308 -0.12 -14.44 3.65
N PRO A 309 -0.70 -14.56 4.86
CA PRO A 309 -0.77 -15.86 5.53
C PRO A 309 -1.53 -16.93 4.74
N SER A 310 -2.43 -16.54 3.83
CA SER A 310 -3.14 -17.46 2.93
C SER A 310 -2.31 -17.94 1.74
N GLY A 311 -1.14 -17.35 1.47
CA GLY A 311 -0.29 -17.65 0.34
C GLY A 311 0.25 -16.38 -0.34
N MET A 312 0.92 -16.59 -1.47
CA MET A 312 1.46 -15.52 -2.29
C MET A 312 0.60 -15.26 -3.53
N ALA A 313 0.48 -14.01 -3.94
CA ALA A 313 -0.14 -13.61 -5.19
C ALA A 313 0.50 -12.34 -5.76
N ASP A 314 0.47 -12.18 -7.08
CA ASP A 314 0.85 -10.94 -7.74
C ASP A 314 -0.31 -9.95 -7.71
N TRP A 315 -0.08 -8.77 -7.15
CA TRP A 315 -1.06 -7.71 -7.02
C TRP A 315 -0.76 -6.62 -8.04
N ALA A 316 -1.69 -6.42 -8.97
CA ALA A 316 -1.67 -5.32 -9.92
C ALA A 316 -2.55 -4.17 -9.41
N PHE A 317 -1.97 -2.97 -9.35
CA PHE A 317 -2.64 -1.73 -8.97
C PHE A 317 -2.72 -0.82 -10.20
N THR A 318 -3.93 -0.46 -10.61
CA THR A 318 -4.18 0.50 -11.68
C THR A 318 -4.32 1.90 -11.10
N ILE A 319 -3.66 2.87 -11.70
CA ILE A 319 -3.76 4.29 -11.33
C ILE A 319 -4.97 4.87 -12.05
N ALA A 320 -6.00 5.23 -11.30
CA ALA A 320 -7.24 5.80 -11.86
C ALA A 320 -7.03 7.26 -12.28
N GLY A 321 -6.27 8.02 -11.50
CA GLY A 321 -5.98 9.42 -11.76
C GLY A 321 -5.93 10.25 -10.48
N MET A 322 -6.19 11.54 -10.62
CA MET A 322 -6.27 12.48 -9.49
C MET A 322 -7.72 12.70 -9.06
N ASP A 323 -7.99 12.51 -7.78
CA ASP A 323 -9.26 12.79 -7.11
C ASP A 323 -9.07 13.84 -6.02
N ILE A 324 -10.15 14.54 -5.65
CA ILE A 324 -10.20 15.34 -4.42
C ILE A 324 -10.90 14.52 -3.35
N VAL A 325 -10.23 14.31 -2.21
CA VAL A 325 -10.78 13.58 -1.06
C VAL A 325 -11.05 14.56 0.07
N ASP A 326 -12.30 14.62 0.52
CA ASP A 326 -12.69 15.40 1.68
C ASP A 326 -12.37 14.64 2.97
N THR A 327 -11.58 15.29 3.84
CA THR A 327 -11.18 14.76 5.14
C THR A 327 -11.43 15.82 6.23
N PRO A 328 -11.56 15.42 7.51
CA PRO A 328 -11.56 16.34 8.64
C PRO A 328 -10.46 17.40 8.66
N ILE A 329 -9.29 17.15 8.06
CA ILE A 329 -8.19 18.12 7.96
C ILE A 329 -8.22 19.00 6.70
N GLY A 330 -9.24 18.83 5.85
CA GLY A 330 -9.45 19.60 4.61
C GLY A 330 -9.63 18.70 3.37
N SER A 331 -9.94 19.34 2.24
CA SER A 331 -10.01 18.68 0.93
C SER A 331 -8.61 18.52 0.35
N LEU A 332 -8.22 17.28 0.05
CA LEU A 332 -6.87 16.93 -0.38
C LEU A 332 -6.85 16.39 -1.81
N PRO A 333 -6.02 16.92 -2.71
CA PRO A 333 -5.77 16.27 -3.99
C PRO A 333 -4.97 14.99 -3.78
N CYS A 334 -5.42 13.90 -4.39
CA CYS A 334 -4.90 12.56 -4.16
C CYS A 334 -4.78 11.78 -5.47
N TRP A 335 -3.72 11.00 -5.59
CA TRP A 335 -3.64 9.92 -6.57
C TRP A 335 -4.52 8.76 -6.11
N HIS A 336 -5.51 8.39 -6.93
CA HIS A 336 -6.38 7.25 -6.70
C HIS A 336 -5.80 6.00 -7.38
N ILE A 337 -5.54 4.98 -6.57
CA ILE A 337 -4.89 3.74 -6.97
C ILE A 337 -5.83 2.59 -6.60
N VAL A 338 -6.10 1.71 -7.56
CA VAL A 338 -7.15 0.69 -7.45
C VAL A 338 -6.57 -0.69 -7.75
N ARG A 339 -6.81 -1.61 -6.84
CA ARG A 339 -6.69 -3.05 -7.07
C ARG A 339 -8.08 -3.68 -7.00
N GLN A 340 -8.50 -4.25 -8.11
CA GLN A 340 -9.74 -5.02 -8.18
C GLN A 340 -9.52 -6.44 -7.67
N ALA A 341 -10.51 -6.97 -6.94
CA ALA A 341 -10.60 -8.40 -6.67
C ALA A 341 -11.12 -9.09 -7.94
N THR A 342 -10.36 -10.04 -8.48
CA THR A 342 -10.71 -10.77 -9.72
C THR A 342 -11.39 -12.10 -9.43
N GLN A 343 -11.13 -12.68 -8.26
CA GLN A 343 -11.73 -13.94 -7.82
C GLN A 343 -12.62 -13.72 -6.57
N ALA A 344 -13.54 -14.65 -6.35
CA ALA A 344 -14.27 -14.69 -5.09
C ALA A 344 -13.29 -14.91 -3.91
N ASN A 345 -13.46 -14.16 -2.83
CA ASN A 345 -12.59 -14.12 -1.63
C ASN A 345 -11.22 -13.45 -1.82
N GLU A 346 -10.97 -12.77 -2.95
CA GLU A 346 -9.85 -11.83 -3.04
C GLU A 346 -10.19 -10.51 -2.35
N LEU A 347 -9.20 -9.93 -1.67
CA LEU A 347 -9.32 -8.61 -1.06
C LEU A 347 -9.18 -7.54 -2.15
N GLY A 348 -10.20 -6.75 -2.43
CA GLY A 348 -10.06 -5.51 -3.22
C GLY A 348 -9.47 -4.39 -2.36
N ALA A 349 -8.72 -3.48 -2.99
CA ALA A 349 -8.14 -2.33 -2.28
C ALA A 349 -8.20 -1.07 -3.16
N GLN A 350 -8.55 0.06 -2.56
CA GLN A 350 -8.38 1.38 -3.16
C GLN A 350 -7.62 2.28 -2.20
N ILE A 351 -6.72 3.08 -2.73
CA ILE A 351 -5.77 3.87 -1.94
C ILE A 351 -5.72 5.27 -2.55
N TRP A 352 -5.83 6.29 -1.70
CA TRP A 352 -5.66 7.68 -2.09
C TRP A 352 -4.42 8.24 -1.41
N LEU A 353 -3.41 8.58 -2.21
CA LEU A 353 -2.13 9.14 -1.74
C LEU A 353 -2.10 10.64 -2.02
N SER A 354 -1.87 11.47 -0.99
CA SER A 354 -1.85 12.93 -1.19
C SER A 354 -0.42 13.49 -1.23
N PRO A 355 -0.02 14.18 -2.30
CA PRO A 355 1.25 14.92 -2.34
C PRO A 355 1.37 15.99 -1.26
N GLN A 356 0.25 16.52 -0.76
CA GLN A 356 0.26 17.53 0.31
C GLN A 356 0.65 16.96 1.68
N LEU A 357 0.63 15.64 1.83
CA LEU A 357 1.00 14.90 3.04
C LEU A 357 2.11 13.89 2.76
N GLN A 358 3.14 14.31 2.01
CA GLN A 358 4.31 13.47 1.72
C GLN A 358 3.94 12.14 1.05
N ASN A 359 2.93 12.15 0.18
CA ASN A 359 2.40 10.98 -0.52
C ASN A 359 1.80 9.89 0.39
N LEU A 360 1.51 10.22 1.65
CA LEU A 360 0.91 9.28 2.60
C LEU A 360 -0.56 8.95 2.24
N PRO A 361 -1.04 7.76 2.65
CA PRO A 361 -2.41 7.34 2.36
C PRO A 361 -3.42 8.11 3.22
N VAL A 362 -4.20 8.98 2.59
CA VAL A 362 -5.23 9.78 3.27
C VAL A 362 -6.59 9.10 3.28
N GLN A 363 -6.81 8.16 2.37
CA GLN A 363 -7.98 7.31 2.37
C GLN A 363 -7.60 5.91 1.90
N ILE A 364 -8.17 4.89 2.53
CA ILE A 364 -7.98 3.48 2.18
C ILE A 364 -9.34 2.81 2.19
N ARG A 365 -9.71 2.15 1.09
CA ARG A 365 -10.89 1.29 1.03
C ARG A 365 -10.45 -0.15 0.91
N LEU A 366 -10.79 -0.98 1.89
CA LEU A 366 -10.60 -2.42 1.86
C LEU A 366 -11.95 -3.08 1.53
N GLN A 367 -11.98 -3.92 0.50
CA GLN A 367 -13.20 -4.55 0.01
C GLN A 367 -13.07 -6.07 0.07
N HIS A 368 -13.96 -6.75 0.79
CA HIS A 368 -13.92 -8.21 0.89
C HIS A 368 -14.89 -8.89 -0.10
N SER A 369 -15.99 -8.22 -0.43
CA SER A 369 -16.96 -8.65 -1.45
C SER A 369 -17.65 -7.43 -2.06
N ALA A 370 -18.56 -7.64 -3.03
CA ALA A 370 -19.35 -6.54 -3.62
C ALA A 370 -20.08 -5.71 -2.54
N ASP A 371 -20.66 -6.39 -1.55
CA ASP A 371 -21.47 -5.79 -0.50
C ASP A 371 -20.72 -5.66 0.83
N SER A 372 -19.39 -5.73 0.84
CA SER A 372 -18.61 -5.59 2.07
C SER A 372 -17.35 -4.78 1.88
N TYR A 373 -17.28 -3.67 2.62
CA TYR A 373 -16.10 -2.82 2.62
C TYR A 373 -15.91 -2.07 3.94
N LEU A 374 -14.66 -1.64 4.15
CA LEU A 374 -14.24 -0.68 5.16
C LEU A 374 -13.55 0.49 4.44
N LEU A 375 -13.93 1.71 4.79
CA LEU A 375 -13.34 2.95 4.30
C LEU A 375 -12.70 3.69 5.47
N PHE A 376 -11.39 3.85 5.39
CA PHE A 376 -10.55 4.60 6.32
C PHE A 376 -10.40 6.00 5.75
N THR A 377 -10.95 7.02 6.39
CA THR A 377 -10.76 8.43 6.00
C THR A 377 -9.91 9.13 7.05
N LEU A 378 -8.84 9.79 6.63
CA LEU A 378 -7.87 10.41 7.51
C LEU A 378 -8.53 11.44 8.42
N ASP A 379 -8.37 11.27 9.72
CA ASP A 379 -8.89 12.18 10.74
C ASP A 379 -7.81 13.14 11.23
N HIS A 380 -6.62 12.62 11.52
CA HIS A 380 -5.44 13.42 11.86
C HIS A 380 -4.15 12.68 11.53
N ALA A 381 -3.06 13.44 11.35
CA ALA A 381 -1.75 12.92 11.01
C ALA A 381 -0.69 13.54 11.92
N GLU A 382 0.13 12.72 12.56
CA GLU A 382 1.19 13.13 13.49
C GLU A 382 2.53 12.54 13.05
N GLN A 383 3.58 13.35 13.10
CA GLN A 383 4.95 12.97 12.78
C GLN A 383 5.84 13.10 14.00
N ALA A 384 6.79 12.17 14.11
CA ALA A 384 7.90 12.33 15.02
C ALA A 384 8.72 13.54 14.56
N GLY A 385 8.85 14.54 15.43
CA GLY A 385 9.80 15.63 15.20
C GLY A 385 11.21 15.05 15.06
N ALA A 386 11.99 15.54 14.10
CA ALA A 386 13.39 15.15 13.96
C ALA A 386 14.10 15.40 15.30
N THR A 387 14.43 14.34 16.02
CA THR A 387 15.21 14.45 17.26
C THR A 387 16.59 14.94 16.85
N ALA A 388 16.93 16.18 17.21
CA ALA A 388 18.29 16.68 17.10
C ALA A 388 19.22 15.73 17.88
N PRO A 389 20.39 15.35 17.35
CA PRO A 389 21.32 14.51 18.10
C PRO A 389 21.63 15.21 19.42
N ALA A 390 21.42 14.49 20.52
CA ALA A 390 21.73 14.97 21.86
C ALA A 390 23.18 15.47 21.86
N SER A 391 23.36 16.78 22.03
CA SER A 391 24.67 17.38 22.21
C SER A 391 25.39 16.62 23.32
N ALA A 392 26.46 15.92 22.95
CA ALA A 392 27.41 15.38 23.91
C ALA A 392 27.84 16.54 24.81
N LYS A 393 27.49 16.43 26.09
CA LYS A 393 27.89 17.41 27.10
C LYS A 393 29.42 17.28 27.28
N PRO A 394 30.16 18.40 27.34
CA PRO A 394 31.63 18.41 27.36
C PRO A 394 32.22 17.70 28.59
#